data_AF-A0AB34IRY9-F1
#
_entry.id   AF-A0AB34IRY9-F1
#
_cell.length_a   1.000
_cell.length_b   1.000
_cell.length_c   1.000
_cell.angle_alpha   90.00
_cell.angle_beta   90.00
_cell.angle_gamma   90.00
#
_symmetry.space_group_name_H-M   'P 1'
#
loop_
_entity.id
_entity.type
_entity.pdbx_description
1 polymer ?
#
loop_
_entity_poly.entity_id
_entity_poly.type
_entity_poly.pdbx_seq_one_letter_code
_entity_poly.pdbx_strand_id
1 'polypeptide(L)'
;MSSKLELLAATVDRLGAECPWTAAQKSEDMMHYLRKECLEVEEVLLGARSRPVDKANLTQELGDVLFDVLLLIRVSARDHGIDLESCCTSAVEKIERRCPYLSDPALRAATASDATRLWSQAKLAEQTAGGCHNAAESRTHEPCLASAQVVGTAPVECEEVVGARAAASISRHEEGAIDTPLAGLSEWEADLLSDLRRGSDASDEDLSYTSGD
;
A
#
# COMPACT_ATOMS: atom_id res chain seq x y z
N MET A 1 25.89 4.39 20.88
CA MET A 1 26.16 3.81 19.55
C MET A 1 24.95 4.09 18.72
N SER A 2 25.12 4.67 17.53
CA SER A 2 24.00 4.97 16.66
C SER A 2 23.42 3.67 16.09
N SER A 3 22.09 3.55 16.06
CA SER A 3 21.43 2.36 15.54
C SER A 3 21.68 2.21 14.03
N LYS A 4 21.52 1.00 13.48
CA LYS A 4 21.61 0.81 12.03
C LYS A 4 20.55 1.60 11.26
N LEU A 5 19.39 1.81 11.88
CA LEU A 5 18.31 2.63 11.33
C LEU A 5 18.71 4.11 11.27
N GLU A 6 19.31 4.65 12.34
CA GLU A 6 19.84 6.02 12.35
C GLU A 6 20.93 6.22 11.28
N LEU A 7 21.79 5.21 11.09
CA LEU A 7 22.79 5.24 10.01
C LEU A 7 22.16 5.26 8.62
N LEU A 8 21.08 4.50 8.41
CA LEU A 8 20.35 4.49 7.15
C LEU A 8 19.68 5.85 6.89
N ALA A 9 18.98 6.40 7.89
CA ALA A 9 18.36 7.73 7.79
C ALA A 9 19.39 8.82 7.45
N ALA A 10 20.53 8.84 8.16
CA ALA A 10 21.62 9.76 7.86
C ALA A 10 22.25 9.55 6.47
N THR A 11 22.22 8.33 5.94
CA THR A 11 22.69 8.03 4.58
C THR A 11 21.70 8.55 3.53
N VAL A 12 20.39 8.38 3.76
CA VAL A 12 19.35 8.96 2.92
C VAL A 12 19.39 10.49 2.94
N ASP A 13 19.66 11.11 4.10
CA ASP A 13 19.83 12.56 4.19
C ASP A 13 20.98 13.07 3.33
N ARG A 14 22.13 12.40 3.37
CA ARG A 14 23.28 12.71 2.49
C ARG A 14 22.93 12.47 1.02
N LEU A 15 22.23 11.39 0.70
CA LEU A 15 21.78 11.12 -0.66
C LEU A 15 20.90 12.27 -1.18
N GLY A 16 19.94 12.73 -0.38
CA GLY A 16 19.08 13.87 -0.72
C GLY A 16 19.81 15.21 -0.83
N ALA A 17 20.95 15.37 -0.16
CA ALA A 17 21.77 16.58 -0.22
C ALA A 17 22.78 16.58 -1.38
N GLU A 18 23.33 15.42 -1.73
CA GLU A 18 24.50 15.30 -2.60
C GLU A 18 24.19 14.64 -3.95
N CYS A 19 23.12 13.85 -4.06
CA CYS A 19 22.81 13.10 -5.28
C CYS A 19 21.94 13.91 -6.26
N PRO A 20 22.42 14.19 -7.49
CA PRO A 20 21.65 14.92 -8.49
C PRO A 20 20.35 14.22 -8.91
N TRP A 21 20.35 12.88 -8.89
CA TRP A 21 19.15 12.11 -9.21
C TRP A 21 18.06 12.31 -8.16
N THR A 22 18.40 12.23 -6.86
CA THR A 22 17.45 12.48 -5.77
C THR A 22 16.95 13.93 -5.78
N ALA A 23 17.83 14.88 -6.11
CA ALA A 23 17.45 16.28 -6.26
C ALA A 23 16.41 16.50 -7.38
N ALA A 24 16.41 15.65 -8.42
CA ALA A 24 15.48 15.73 -9.55
C ALA A 24 14.11 15.06 -9.30
N GLN A 25 14.02 14.16 -8.31
CA GLN A 25 12.76 13.46 -8.02
C GLN A 25 11.74 14.38 -7.36
N LYS A 26 10.44 14.10 -7.53
CA LYS A 26 9.35 14.69 -6.75
C LYS A 26 8.64 13.62 -5.94
N SER A 27 8.04 14.01 -4.82
CA SER A 27 7.35 13.07 -3.92
C SER A 27 6.29 12.20 -4.61
N GLU A 28 5.60 12.74 -5.60
CA GLU A 28 4.55 12.08 -6.38
C GLU A 28 5.11 10.96 -7.27
N ASP A 29 6.33 11.15 -7.78
CA ASP A 29 7.01 10.20 -8.67
C ASP A 29 7.65 9.05 -7.87
N MET A 30 7.97 9.28 -6.60
CA MET A 30 8.64 8.31 -5.73
C MET A 30 7.78 7.07 -5.42
N MET A 31 6.46 7.16 -5.54
CA MET A 31 5.55 6.04 -5.25
C MET A 31 5.79 4.84 -6.17
N HIS A 32 6.25 5.09 -7.40
CA HIS A 32 6.58 4.02 -8.34
C HIS A 32 7.67 3.09 -7.80
N TYR A 33 8.75 3.65 -7.23
CA TYR A 33 9.86 2.89 -6.66
C TYR A 33 9.39 2.05 -5.46
N LEU A 34 8.73 2.69 -4.49
CA LEU A 34 8.21 1.98 -3.32
C LEU A 34 7.28 0.82 -3.70
N ARG A 35 6.42 1.02 -4.72
CA ARG A 35 5.55 -0.04 -5.22
C ARG A 35 6.33 -1.19 -5.83
N LYS A 36 7.35 -0.91 -6.64
CA LYS A 36 8.22 -1.93 -7.23
C LYS A 36 8.85 -2.79 -6.14
N GLU A 37 9.44 -2.18 -5.12
CA GLU A 37 10.09 -2.94 -4.03
C GLU A 37 9.07 -3.77 -3.21
N CYS A 38 7.83 -3.28 -3.05
CA CYS A 38 6.75 -4.07 -2.45
C CYS A 38 6.38 -5.32 -3.28
N LEU A 39 6.38 -5.21 -4.62
CA LEU A 39 6.12 -6.34 -5.51
C LEU A 39 7.26 -7.36 -5.49
N GLU A 40 8.51 -6.92 -5.34
CA GLU A 40 9.66 -7.82 -5.21
C GLU A 40 9.60 -8.61 -3.88
N VAL A 41 9.22 -7.94 -2.78
CA VAL A 41 8.91 -8.63 -1.50
C VAL A 41 7.77 -9.64 -1.68
N GLU A 42 6.70 -9.26 -2.36
CA GLU A 42 5.56 -10.14 -2.64
C GLU A 42 5.99 -11.37 -3.43
N GLU A 43 6.81 -11.22 -4.48
CA GLU A 43 7.31 -12.34 -5.29
C GLU A 43 8.07 -13.37 -4.43
N VAL A 44 8.96 -12.90 -3.54
CA VAL A 44 9.71 -13.77 -2.64
C VAL A 44 8.78 -14.55 -1.71
N LEU A 45 7.77 -13.88 -1.14
CA LEU A 45 6.81 -14.48 -0.21
C LEU A 45 5.81 -15.41 -0.90
N LEU A 46 5.37 -15.11 -2.12
CA LEU A 46 4.50 -16.00 -2.89
C LEU A 46 5.25 -17.28 -3.29
N GLY A 47 6.50 -17.16 -3.71
CA GLY A 47 7.36 -18.31 -3.97
C GLY A 47 7.50 -19.22 -2.75
N ALA A 48 7.52 -18.64 -1.54
CA ALA A 48 7.63 -19.38 -0.30
C ALA A 48 6.49 -20.36 -0.01
N ARG A 49 5.36 -20.27 -0.74
CA ARG A 49 4.26 -21.23 -0.64
C ARG A 49 4.62 -22.60 -1.21
N SER A 50 5.61 -22.65 -2.11
CA SER A 50 5.99 -23.86 -2.85
C SER A 50 7.46 -24.26 -2.67
N ARG A 51 8.29 -23.38 -2.08
CA ARG A 51 9.72 -23.61 -1.80
C ARG A 51 10.15 -22.94 -0.49
N PRO A 52 11.27 -23.33 0.12
CA PRO A 52 11.83 -22.58 1.25
C PRO A 52 12.05 -21.10 0.91
N VAL A 53 11.79 -20.21 1.88
CA VAL A 53 12.05 -18.77 1.74
C VAL A 53 13.55 -18.54 1.52
N ASP A 54 13.90 -17.81 0.47
CA ASP A 54 15.22 -17.21 0.34
C ASP A 54 15.33 -16.03 1.31
N LYS A 55 15.92 -16.28 2.47
CA LYS A 55 16.06 -15.29 3.53
C LYS A 55 16.97 -14.14 3.15
N ALA A 56 17.98 -14.39 2.31
CA ALA A 56 18.91 -13.36 1.88
C ALA A 56 18.19 -12.39 0.95
N ASN A 57 17.46 -12.91 -0.04
CA ASN A 57 16.68 -12.08 -0.95
C ASN A 57 15.60 -11.31 -0.19
N LEU A 58 14.82 -11.98 0.66
CA LEU A 58 13.78 -11.30 1.45
C LEU A 58 14.35 -10.17 2.33
N THR A 59 15.55 -10.35 2.90
CA THR A 59 16.20 -9.32 3.71
C THR A 59 16.62 -8.12 2.86
N GLN A 60 17.07 -8.36 1.63
CA GLN A 60 17.43 -7.31 0.69
C GLN A 60 16.19 -6.49 0.30
N GLU A 61 15.12 -7.14 -0.18
CA GLU A 61 13.95 -6.40 -0.68
C GLU A 61 13.23 -5.65 0.45
N LEU A 62 13.17 -6.21 1.66
CA LEU A 62 12.65 -5.48 2.83
C LEU A 62 13.53 -4.28 3.21
N GLY A 63 14.84 -4.38 2.97
CA GLY A 63 15.78 -3.28 3.11
C GLY A 63 15.53 -2.18 2.08
N ASP A 64 15.24 -2.55 0.84
CA ASP A 64 14.94 -1.62 -0.26
C ASP A 64 13.60 -0.91 -0.03
N VAL A 65 12.57 -1.62 0.45
CA VAL A 65 11.32 -0.98 0.94
C VAL A 65 11.59 0.04 2.03
N LEU A 66 12.43 -0.28 3.02
CA LEU A 66 12.77 0.65 4.10
C LEU A 66 13.53 1.87 3.57
N PHE A 67 14.46 1.65 2.64
CA PHE A 67 15.21 2.72 1.98
C PHE A 67 14.27 3.66 1.20
N ASP A 68 13.38 3.11 0.37
CA ASP A 68 12.46 3.90 -0.46
C ASP A 68 11.43 4.67 0.38
N VAL A 69 10.95 4.11 1.49
CA VAL A 69 10.11 4.86 2.45
C VAL A 69 10.87 6.06 3.01
N LEU A 70 12.11 5.87 3.46
CA LEU A 70 12.92 6.96 4.00
C LEU A 70 13.25 8.01 2.93
N LEU A 71 13.53 7.56 1.70
CA LEU A 71 13.80 8.44 0.57
C LEU A 71 12.56 9.26 0.19
N LEU A 72 11.38 8.64 0.15
CA LEU A 72 10.11 9.32 -0.05
C LEU A 72 9.87 10.37 1.03
N ILE A 73 10.03 10.01 2.31
CA ILE A 73 9.91 10.97 3.43
C ILE A 73 10.88 12.13 3.25
N ARG A 74 12.13 11.85 2.85
CA ARG A 74 13.14 12.89 2.64
C ARG A 74 12.80 13.85 1.49
N VAL A 75 12.22 13.33 0.41
CA VAL A 75 11.74 14.14 -0.72
C VAL A 75 10.49 14.92 -0.31
N SER A 76 9.55 14.30 0.40
CA SER A 76 8.37 14.96 0.98
C SER A 76 8.71 16.02 2.02
N ALA A 77 9.83 15.89 2.75
CA ALA A 77 10.32 16.94 3.64
C ALA A 77 10.68 18.21 2.88
N ARG A 78 11.28 18.04 1.70
CA ARG A 78 11.61 19.16 0.80
C ARG A 78 10.35 19.74 0.15
N ASP A 79 9.46 18.89 -0.32
CA ASP A 79 8.31 19.30 -1.14
C ASP A 79 7.14 19.85 -0.29
N HIS A 80 6.94 19.28 0.90
CA HIS A 80 5.75 19.52 1.74
C HIS A 80 6.04 19.82 3.21
N GLY A 81 7.31 19.80 3.64
CA GLY A 81 7.69 20.04 5.03
C GLY A 81 7.32 18.91 6.00
N ILE A 82 7.16 17.68 5.50
CA ILE A 82 6.88 16.48 6.31
C ILE A 82 8.20 15.85 6.75
N ASP A 83 8.42 15.62 8.04
CA ASP A 83 9.63 14.96 8.54
C ASP A 83 9.38 13.53 9.05
N LEU A 84 10.49 12.78 9.21
CA LEU A 84 10.47 11.41 9.69
C LEU A 84 9.87 11.28 11.09
N GLU A 85 10.18 12.23 11.98
CA GLU A 85 9.71 12.21 13.36
C GLU A 85 8.20 12.34 13.45
N SER A 86 7.61 13.24 12.65
CA SER A 86 6.16 13.45 12.55
C SER A 86 5.46 12.22 11.98
N CYS A 87 6.05 11.57 10.96
CA CYS A 87 5.56 10.31 10.43
C CYS A 87 5.56 9.19 11.48
N CYS A 88 6.67 9.04 12.22
CA CYS A 88 6.80 8.05 13.29
C CYS A 88 5.82 8.32 14.43
N THR A 89 5.71 9.57 14.87
CA THR A 89 4.78 10.00 15.93
C THR A 89 3.34 9.67 15.54
N SER A 90 2.92 10.06 14.33
CA SER A 90 1.58 9.77 13.80
C SER A 90 1.29 8.26 13.77
N ALA A 91 2.26 7.44 13.35
CA ALA A 91 2.11 5.99 13.33
C ALA A 91 1.98 5.39 14.73
N VAL A 92 2.83 5.82 15.68
CA VAL A 92 2.80 5.37 17.08
C VAL A 92 1.48 5.74 17.74
N GLU A 93 1.07 7.01 17.66
CA GLU A 93 -0.20 7.48 18.24
C GLU A 93 -1.41 6.74 17.66
N LYS A 94 -1.40 6.44 16.36
CA LYS A 94 -2.45 5.60 15.73
C LYS A 94 -2.46 4.19 16.30
N ILE A 95 -1.30 3.56 16.47
CA ILE A 95 -1.19 2.21 17.03
C ILE A 95 -1.65 2.20 18.49
N GLU A 96 -1.20 3.15 19.33
CA GLU A 96 -1.58 3.21 20.74
C GLU A 96 -3.09 3.43 20.93
N ARG A 97 -3.70 4.29 20.12
CA ARG A 97 -5.16 4.52 20.16
C ARG A 97 -5.98 3.31 19.72
N ARG A 98 -5.52 2.58 18.68
CA ARG A 98 -6.26 1.43 18.11
C ARG A 98 -5.91 0.09 18.76
N CYS A 99 -4.80 0.02 19.49
CA CYS A 99 -4.35 -1.13 20.27
C CYS A 99 -4.18 -0.76 21.75
N PRO A 100 -5.26 -0.33 22.45
CA PRO A 100 -5.14 0.11 23.84
C PRO A 100 -4.68 -1.01 24.80
N TYR A 101 -4.80 -2.27 24.39
CA TYR A 101 -4.27 -3.44 25.10
C TYR A 101 -2.73 -3.54 25.10
N LEU A 102 -2.01 -2.69 24.36
CA LEU A 102 -0.55 -2.60 24.44
C LEU A 102 -0.08 -1.73 25.63
N SER A 103 -0.88 -0.73 26.01
CA SER A 103 -0.54 0.26 27.04
C SER A 103 -1.35 0.12 28.32
N ASP A 104 -2.55 -0.47 28.26
CA ASP A 104 -3.40 -0.76 29.42
C ASP A 104 -3.39 -2.26 29.77
N PRO A 105 -2.74 -2.68 30.87
CA PRO A 105 -2.72 -4.07 31.32
C PRO A 105 -4.09 -4.65 31.68
N ALA A 106 -5.10 -3.79 31.94
CA ALA A 106 -6.47 -4.21 32.22
C ALA A 106 -7.24 -4.59 30.94
N LEU A 107 -6.79 -4.12 29.76
CA LEU A 107 -7.34 -4.48 28.47
C LEU A 107 -6.51 -5.61 27.85
N ARG A 108 -7.18 -6.66 27.35
CA ARG A 108 -6.51 -7.79 26.69
C ARG A 108 -7.20 -8.17 25.40
N ALA A 109 -6.39 -8.35 24.35
CA ALA A 109 -6.76 -9.15 23.19
C ALA A 109 -6.22 -10.57 23.39
N ALA A 110 -7.10 -11.51 23.74
CA ALA A 110 -6.69 -12.90 24.00
C ALA A 110 -6.46 -13.70 22.70
N THR A 111 -7.09 -13.25 21.62
CA THR A 111 -7.04 -13.90 20.30
C THR A 111 -6.81 -12.87 19.20
N ALA A 112 -6.37 -13.31 18.02
CA ALA A 112 -6.29 -12.46 16.84
C ALA A 112 -7.65 -11.84 16.48
N SER A 113 -8.74 -12.60 16.64
CA SER A 113 -10.11 -12.11 16.42
C SER A 113 -10.48 -10.98 17.39
N ASP A 114 -10.09 -11.09 18.67
CA ASP A 114 -10.27 -10.00 19.63
C ASP A 114 -9.48 -8.75 19.25
N ALA A 115 -8.22 -8.91 18.84
CA ALA A 115 -7.38 -7.80 18.39
C ALA A 115 -8.00 -7.07 17.19
N THR A 116 -8.47 -7.82 16.18
CA THR A 116 -9.15 -7.26 15.00
C THR A 116 -10.44 -6.55 15.38
N ARG A 117 -11.27 -7.15 16.24
CA ARG A 117 -12.52 -6.53 16.71
C ARG A 117 -12.26 -5.22 17.44
N LEU A 118 -11.28 -5.19 18.35
CA LEU A 118 -10.92 -4.00 19.12
C LEU A 118 -10.36 -2.89 18.21
N TRP A 119 -9.51 -3.24 17.25
CA TRP A 119 -8.99 -2.30 16.25
C TRP A 119 -10.12 -1.67 15.43
N SER A 120 -11.05 -2.47 14.93
CA SER A 120 -12.21 -1.99 14.15
C SER A 120 -13.12 -1.10 14.98
N GLN A 121 -13.36 -1.44 16.26
CA GLN A 121 -14.13 -0.60 17.18
C GLN A 121 -13.46 0.76 17.41
N ALA A 122 -12.15 0.78 17.66
CA ALA A 122 -11.40 2.01 17.83
C ALA A 122 -11.43 2.88 16.55
N LYS A 123 -11.25 2.28 15.38
CA LYS A 123 -11.35 2.98 14.08
C LYS A 123 -12.71 3.65 13.88
N LEU A 124 -13.81 2.97 14.22
CA LEU A 124 -15.17 3.53 14.15
C LEU A 124 -15.37 4.67 15.16
N ALA A 125 -14.82 4.55 16.36
CA ALA A 125 -14.89 5.60 17.38
C ALA A 125 -14.16 6.88 16.93
N GLU A 126 -13.02 6.76 16.24
CA GLU A 126 -12.30 7.91 15.67
C GLU A 126 -13.13 8.66 14.61
N GLN A 127 -13.79 7.92 13.72
CA GLN A 127 -14.64 8.47 12.65
C GLN A 127 -15.87 9.20 13.20
N THR A 128 -16.38 8.77 14.36
CA THR A 128 -17.56 9.38 15.01
C THR A 128 -17.20 10.56 15.89
N ALA A 129 -16.00 10.58 16.50
CA ALA A 129 -15.52 11.68 17.33
C ALA A 129 -14.93 12.86 16.54
N GLY A 130 -14.42 12.63 15.33
CA GLY A 130 -13.87 13.65 14.45
C GLY A 130 -14.60 13.67 13.10
N GLY A 131 -15.51 14.64 12.91
CA GLY A 131 -16.10 14.91 11.61
C GLY A 131 -15.02 15.06 10.52
N CYS A 132 -15.13 14.24 9.48
CA CYS A 132 -14.37 14.26 8.24
C CYS A 132 -12.86 14.60 8.35
N HIS A 133 -12.04 13.66 8.79
CA HIS A 133 -10.69 13.51 8.24
C HIS A 133 -10.60 12.13 7.57
N ASN A 134 -10.80 12.13 6.25
CA ASN A 134 -10.58 11.07 5.27
C ASN A 134 -11.60 9.90 5.21
N ALA A 135 -12.64 10.07 4.39
CA ALA A 135 -13.49 8.98 3.89
C ALA A 135 -12.69 7.88 3.13
N ALA A 136 -11.46 8.17 2.70
CA ALA A 136 -10.56 7.21 2.04
C ALA A 136 -9.92 6.19 3.00
N GLU A 137 -9.77 6.48 4.31
CA GLU A 137 -9.25 5.49 5.29
C GLU A 137 -10.24 4.33 5.54
N SER A 138 -11.49 4.45 5.07
CA SER A 138 -12.52 3.45 5.31
C SER A 138 -12.36 2.18 4.48
N ARG A 139 -11.55 2.19 3.39
CA ARG A 139 -11.61 1.13 2.37
C ARG A 139 -10.45 0.11 2.34
N THR A 140 -9.28 0.32 2.96
CA THR A 140 -8.11 -0.53 2.61
C THR A 140 -7.14 -1.00 3.72
N HIS A 141 -7.38 -0.71 5.00
CA HIS A 141 -6.49 -1.25 6.06
C HIS A 141 -7.28 -2.00 7.13
N GLU A 142 -7.45 -3.29 6.90
CA GLU A 142 -7.46 -4.25 8.00
C GLU A 142 -6.05 -4.32 8.62
N PRO A 143 -5.90 -4.55 9.93
CA PRO A 143 -4.60 -4.87 10.48
C PRO A 143 -4.05 -6.11 9.75
N CYS A 144 -2.73 -6.14 9.49
CA CYS A 144 -2.00 -7.26 8.86
C CYS A 144 -2.26 -8.64 9.53
N LEU A 145 -2.98 -8.66 10.65
CA LEU A 145 -3.40 -9.84 11.41
C LEU A 145 -4.76 -10.44 11.00
N ALA A 146 -5.53 -9.83 10.08
CA ALA A 146 -6.90 -10.25 9.77
C ALA A 146 -7.05 -11.22 8.57
N SER A 147 -6.03 -11.45 7.76
CA SER A 147 -6.14 -12.27 6.54
C SER A 147 -5.88 -13.76 6.75
N ALA A 148 -6.61 -14.40 7.68
CA ALA A 148 -6.59 -15.85 7.84
C ALA A 148 -7.91 -16.56 7.51
N GLN A 149 -9.04 -15.86 7.34
CA GLN A 149 -10.33 -16.52 7.03
C GLN A 149 -11.29 -15.59 6.27
N VAL A 150 -11.19 -15.56 4.95
CA VAL A 150 -12.36 -15.40 4.07
C VAL A 150 -12.22 -16.40 2.93
N VAL A 151 -12.72 -17.61 3.15
CA VAL A 151 -13.10 -18.52 2.06
C VAL A 151 -14.50 -18.09 1.63
N GLY A 152 -14.59 -17.47 0.46
CA GLY A 152 -15.79 -17.39 -0.38
C GLY A 152 -16.86 -16.39 0.05
N THR A 153 -16.88 -15.20 -0.58
CA THR A 153 -18.09 -14.60 -1.18
C THR A 153 -17.68 -13.49 -2.19
N ALA A 154 -18.08 -13.67 -3.46
CA ALA A 154 -18.36 -12.71 -4.55
C ALA A 154 -17.34 -11.58 -4.91
N PRO A 155 -17.19 -11.24 -6.21
CA PRO A 155 -16.25 -10.21 -6.67
C PRO A 155 -16.74 -8.82 -6.26
N VAL A 156 -15.83 -8.01 -5.71
CA VAL A 156 -16.09 -6.60 -5.40
C VAL A 156 -15.36 -5.79 -6.48
N GLU A 157 -16.12 -5.09 -7.31
CA GLU A 157 -15.58 -4.16 -8.31
C GLU A 157 -14.82 -3.02 -7.62
N CYS A 158 -13.54 -2.87 -7.98
CA CYS A 158 -12.70 -1.76 -7.57
C CYS A 158 -12.89 -0.59 -8.55
N GLU A 159 -13.93 0.22 -8.36
CA GLU A 159 -13.95 1.59 -8.87
C GLU A 159 -13.94 2.59 -7.70
N GLU A 160 -13.26 3.71 -7.90
CA GLU A 160 -13.03 4.85 -6.99
C GLU A 160 -11.80 4.77 -6.07
N VAL A 161 -10.61 5.18 -6.55
CA VAL A 161 -9.88 6.39 -6.09
C VAL A 161 -8.72 6.69 -7.07
N VAL A 162 -8.99 7.07 -8.33
CA VAL A 162 -8.15 7.98 -9.16
C VAL A 162 -9.04 8.34 -10.36
N GLY A 163 -9.61 9.56 -10.44
CA GLY A 163 -10.43 9.87 -11.62
C GLY A 163 -11.40 11.04 -11.56
N ALA A 164 -11.24 12.02 -10.67
CA ALA A 164 -12.18 13.16 -10.62
C ALA A 164 -12.14 14.06 -11.88
N ARG A 165 -11.15 13.89 -12.79
CA ARG A 165 -11.11 14.53 -14.11
C ARG A 165 -11.45 13.60 -15.28
N ALA A 166 -11.42 12.28 -15.09
CA ALA A 166 -11.81 11.29 -16.10
C ALA A 166 -13.32 10.98 -16.08
N ALA A 167 -13.93 11.01 -14.89
CA ALA A 167 -15.35 10.71 -14.69
C ALA A 167 -16.31 11.72 -15.35
N ALA A 168 -15.84 12.92 -15.73
CA ALA A 168 -16.70 13.93 -16.36
C ALA A 168 -17.07 13.62 -17.83
N SER A 169 -16.48 12.60 -18.45
CA SER A 169 -16.88 12.12 -19.79
C SER A 169 -17.57 10.75 -19.78
N ILE A 170 -17.58 10.04 -18.64
CA ILE A 170 -18.16 8.70 -18.52
C ILE A 170 -19.57 8.83 -17.94
N SER A 171 -20.45 9.45 -18.72
CA SER A 171 -21.89 9.41 -18.48
C SER A 171 -22.59 9.27 -19.83
N ARG A 172 -22.34 8.09 -20.42
CA ARG A 172 -23.19 7.32 -21.34
C ARG A 172 -22.28 6.38 -22.12
N HIS A 173 -22.31 5.09 -21.79
CA HIS A 173 -22.59 3.98 -22.71
C HIS A 173 -22.19 2.66 -22.05
N GLU A 174 -23.20 1.79 -21.88
CA GLU A 174 -23.05 0.36 -21.60
C GLU A 174 -22.36 -0.32 -22.79
N GLU A 175 -21.57 -1.36 -22.49
CA GLU A 175 -20.94 -2.34 -23.41
C GLU A 175 -19.85 -1.81 -24.37
N GLY A 176 -18.57 -1.99 -23.99
CA GLY A 176 -17.42 -1.86 -24.90
C GLY A 176 -16.13 -1.40 -24.23
N ALA A 177 -15.00 -1.99 -24.64
CA ALA A 177 -13.62 -1.76 -24.22
C ALA A 177 -13.29 -0.38 -23.61
N ILE A 178 -12.50 -0.38 -22.53
CA ILE A 178 -11.99 0.81 -21.81
C ILE A 178 -11.00 1.59 -22.71
N ASP A 179 -11.51 2.40 -23.63
CA ASP A 179 -10.71 3.27 -24.50
C ASP A 179 -10.46 4.63 -23.86
N THR A 180 -9.75 4.65 -22.74
CA THR A 180 -9.17 5.89 -22.21
C THR A 180 -7.91 6.23 -23.02
N PRO A 181 -7.82 7.43 -23.65
CA PRO A 181 -6.64 7.83 -24.39
C PRO A 181 -5.43 7.95 -23.46
N LEU A 182 -4.29 7.35 -23.82
CA LEU A 182 -3.02 7.49 -23.10
C LEU A 182 -2.42 8.91 -23.16
N ALA A 183 -3.07 9.84 -23.88
CA ALA A 183 -2.56 11.18 -24.10
C ALA A 183 -2.66 12.03 -22.83
N GLY A 184 -1.51 12.41 -22.27
CA GLY A 184 -1.41 13.25 -21.07
C GLY A 184 -1.12 12.49 -19.77
N LEU A 185 -0.98 11.18 -19.85
CA LEU A 185 -0.46 10.35 -18.78
C LEU A 185 1.06 10.39 -18.77
N SER A 186 1.65 10.39 -17.58
CA SER A 186 3.05 10.04 -17.41
C SER A 186 3.29 8.58 -17.85
N GLU A 187 4.53 8.27 -18.22
CA GLU A 187 4.91 6.95 -18.75
C GLU A 187 4.49 5.80 -17.82
N TRP A 188 4.56 6.02 -16.50
CA TRP A 188 4.17 5.02 -15.51
C TRP A 188 2.66 4.89 -15.30
N GLU A 189 1.88 5.96 -15.45
CA GLU A 189 0.41 5.90 -15.43
C GLU A 189 -0.11 5.08 -16.61
N ALA A 190 0.57 5.18 -17.77
CA ALA A 190 0.30 4.36 -18.93
C ALA A 190 0.65 2.89 -18.69
N ASP A 191 1.80 2.59 -18.06
CA ASP A 191 2.18 1.22 -17.70
C ASP A 191 1.24 0.60 -16.67
N LEU A 192 0.81 1.36 -15.66
CA LEU A 192 -0.17 0.91 -14.68
C LEU A 192 -1.52 0.55 -15.34
N LEU A 193 -2.01 1.41 -16.23
CA LEU A 193 -3.24 1.12 -16.98
C LEU A 193 -3.08 -0.08 -17.91
N SER A 194 -1.89 -0.27 -18.48
CA SER A 194 -1.56 -1.44 -19.30
C SER A 194 -1.60 -2.74 -18.47
N ASP A 195 -1.02 -2.73 -17.27
CA ASP A 195 -1.01 -3.91 -16.39
C ASP A 195 -2.40 -4.23 -15.82
N LEU A 196 -3.19 -3.20 -15.49
CA LEU A 196 -4.59 -3.39 -15.10
C LEU A 196 -5.44 -3.98 -16.24
N ARG A 197 -5.22 -3.52 -17.49
CA ARG A 197 -5.87 -4.09 -18.69
C ARG A 197 -5.49 -5.55 -18.92
N ARG A 198 -4.21 -5.90 -18.76
CA ARG A 198 -3.74 -7.31 -18.85
C ARG A 198 -4.37 -8.19 -17.76
N GLY A 199 -4.64 -7.63 -16.59
CA GLY A 199 -5.32 -8.32 -15.50
C GLY A 199 -6.82 -8.59 -15.76
N SER A 200 -7.50 -7.73 -16.52
CA SER A 200 -8.93 -7.93 -16.86
C SER A 200 -9.16 -8.92 -18.00
N ASP A 201 -8.22 -9.04 -18.94
CA ASP A 201 -8.34 -9.97 -20.08
C ASP A 201 -8.00 -11.43 -19.72
N ALA A 202 -7.46 -11.67 -18.52
CA ALA A 202 -7.01 -12.99 -18.08
C ALA A 202 -8.11 -13.88 -17.46
N SER A 203 -9.38 -13.47 -17.46
CA SER A 203 -10.48 -14.22 -16.82
C SER A 203 -11.39 -15.04 -17.73
N ASP A 204 -11.20 -15.05 -19.06
CA ASP A 204 -12.18 -15.68 -19.97
C ASP A 204 -11.71 -16.89 -20.81
N GLU A 205 -10.46 -17.37 -20.68
CA GLU A 205 -10.02 -18.60 -21.36
C GLU A 205 -9.41 -19.63 -20.39
N ASP A 206 -10.26 -20.46 -19.77
CA ASP A 206 -10.08 -21.93 -19.67
C ASP A 206 -11.04 -22.56 -18.65
N LEU A 207 -12.32 -22.72 -19.03
CA LEU A 207 -13.23 -23.68 -18.41
C LEU A 207 -14.14 -24.32 -19.45
N SER A 208 -13.57 -24.98 -20.47
CA SER A 208 -14.31 -25.99 -21.24
C SER A 208 -13.95 -27.40 -20.76
N TYR A 209 -14.66 -27.82 -19.72
CA TYR A 209 -14.72 -29.21 -19.26
C TYR A 209 -15.54 -30.01 -20.28
N THR A 210 -14.89 -30.71 -21.22
CA THR A 210 -15.58 -31.68 -22.07
C THR A 210 -15.82 -32.98 -21.28
N SER A 211 -17.05 -33.14 -20.84
CA SER A 211 -17.61 -34.43 -20.42
C SER A 211 -18.02 -35.21 -21.68
N GLY A 212 -17.71 -36.51 -21.78
CA GLY A 212 -18.29 -37.38 -22.79
C GLY A 212 -17.50 -38.65 -23.08
N ASP A 213 -17.98 -39.75 -22.48
CA ASP A 213 -17.92 -41.18 -22.82
C ASP A 213 -16.59 -41.93 -23.03
#